data_AF-A0A8J6XZ28-F1
#
_entry.id   AF-A0A8J6XZ28-F1
#
_cell.length_a   1.000
_cell.length_b   1.000
_cell.length_c   1.000
_cell.angle_alpha   90.00
_cell.angle_beta   90.00
_cell.angle_gamma   90.00
#
_symmetry.space_group_name_H-M   'P 1'
#
loop_
_entity.id
_entity.type
_entity.pdbx_description
1 polymer ?
#
loop_
_entity_poly.entity_id
_entity_poly.type
_entity_poly.pdbx_seq_one_letter_code
_entity_poly.pdbx_strand_id
1 'polypeptide(L)'
;MKRIAVLLAAVAIVAFGGAITKTWAPAGACCLPDGSCVDSDFPYCSDMGGIWNSEASCADIVCDGGEEPAECRVTGGGVDTTNTWDGSDADGKHWKDSGEDRYTFGGQAGAPTAAQPQPYGEWTHHQQRGPSGNFVFHAGTASAPPGTEIDWIGCSDPGWCVQARPAPAKQIDFEGVGTFKNIRKAPASLADVVPGETFHWFSVHIEDLGEPGKAGKVEPASELCPPGGSHGALANCECPDFYHIRIHATADSGSPIIYEVFGYITGGNLQIHPPVGESMN
;
A
#
# COMPACT_ATOMS: atom_id res chain seq x y z
N MET A 1 -3.28 93.76 44.14
CA MET A 1 -2.17 93.05 43.45
C MET A 1 -2.11 91.61 43.93
N LYS A 2 -2.61 90.65 43.15
CA LYS A 2 -2.30 89.21 43.26
C LYS A 2 -2.73 88.59 41.93
N ARG A 3 -1.74 88.22 41.11
CA ARG A 3 -1.94 87.51 39.83
C ARG A 3 -2.01 86.02 40.15
N ILE A 4 -3.13 85.37 39.86
CA ILE A 4 -3.23 83.91 39.86
C ILE A 4 -3.18 83.50 38.39
N ALA A 5 -2.04 82.93 37.99
CA ALA A 5 -1.85 82.30 36.70
C ALA A 5 -2.36 80.86 36.80
N VAL A 6 -3.39 80.53 36.03
CA VAL A 6 -3.87 79.15 35.86
C VAL A 6 -3.04 78.53 34.74
N LEU A 7 -2.20 77.56 35.10
CA LEU A 7 -1.45 76.71 34.17
C LEU A 7 -2.39 75.62 33.64
N LEU A 8 -2.73 75.70 32.36
CA LEU A 8 -3.34 74.59 31.61
C LEU A 8 -2.22 73.63 31.20
N ALA A 9 -2.19 72.44 31.82
CA ALA A 9 -1.35 71.34 31.38
C ALA A 9 -2.06 70.60 30.24
N ALA A 10 -1.55 70.73 29.02
CA ALA A 10 -1.97 69.91 27.89
C ALA A 10 -1.25 68.55 28.00
N VAL A 11 -1.99 67.50 28.35
CA VAL A 11 -1.52 66.11 28.30
C VAL A 11 -1.67 65.62 26.87
N ALA A 12 -0.56 65.55 26.13
CA ALA A 12 -0.50 64.88 24.84
C ALA A 12 -0.41 63.37 25.07
N ILE A 13 -1.51 62.64 24.87
CA ILE A 13 -1.51 61.18 24.80
C ILE A 13 -0.95 60.80 23.43
N VAL A 14 0.33 60.43 23.38
CA VAL A 14 0.93 59.80 22.20
C VAL A 14 0.46 58.36 22.17
N ALA A 15 -0.57 58.08 21.38
CA ALA A 15 -0.96 56.73 21.03
C ALA A 15 0.11 56.13 20.12
N PHE A 16 1.07 55.41 20.70
CA PHE A 16 1.94 54.51 19.95
C PHE A 16 1.10 53.34 19.46
N GLY A 17 0.50 53.49 18.27
CA GLY A 17 0.02 52.38 17.46
C GLY A 17 1.23 51.58 16.97
N GLY A 18 1.82 50.77 17.84
CA GLY A 18 2.74 49.72 17.45
C GLY A 18 1.95 48.69 16.66
N ALA A 19 1.99 48.77 15.34
CA ALA A 19 1.58 47.66 14.49
C ALA A 19 2.46 46.47 14.88
N ILE A 20 1.89 45.51 15.60
CA ILE A 20 2.50 44.19 15.77
C ILE A 20 2.45 43.58 14.38
N THR A 21 3.53 43.74 13.61
CA THR A 21 3.74 42.92 12.42
C THR A 21 3.80 41.49 12.93
N LYS A 22 2.70 40.76 12.77
CA LYS A 22 2.67 39.30 12.91
C LYS A 22 3.76 38.82 11.96
N THR A 23 4.94 38.53 12.50
CA THR A 23 5.97 37.80 11.77
C THR A 23 5.36 36.44 11.52
N TRP A 24 4.73 36.29 10.37
CA TRP A 24 4.35 34.98 9.87
C TRP A 24 5.63 34.17 9.93
N ALA A 25 5.60 33.05 10.67
CA ALA A 25 6.67 32.07 10.54
C ALA A 25 6.87 31.83 9.03
N PRO A 26 8.12 31.76 8.54
CA PRO A 26 8.34 31.54 7.11
C PRO A 26 7.50 30.34 6.70
N ALA A 27 6.67 30.53 5.68
CA ALA A 27 5.99 29.41 5.05
C ALA A 27 7.09 28.43 4.62
N GLY A 28 6.89 27.16 4.97
CA GLY A 28 7.72 26.07 4.50
C GLY A 28 7.15 25.50 3.20
N ALA A 29 7.98 24.79 2.46
CA ALA A 29 7.59 24.15 1.23
C ALA A 29 6.80 22.87 1.51
N CYS A 30 5.70 22.68 0.79
CA CYS A 30 5.01 21.40 0.71
C CYS A 30 5.15 20.84 -0.70
N CYS A 31 5.88 19.75 -0.85
CA CYS A 31 5.97 19.02 -2.11
C CYS A 31 4.78 18.06 -2.21
N LEU A 32 3.87 18.32 -3.16
CA LEU A 32 2.71 17.49 -3.41
C LEU A 32 3.08 16.27 -4.28
N PRO A 33 2.29 15.17 -4.23
CA PRO A 33 2.57 13.96 -5.00
C PRO A 33 2.58 14.14 -6.52
N ASP A 34 1.95 15.19 -7.04
CA ASP A 34 1.94 15.51 -8.47
C ASP A 34 3.19 16.30 -8.92
N GLY A 35 4.12 16.56 -8.01
CA GLY A 35 5.33 17.36 -8.23
C GLY A 35 5.12 18.85 -8.20
N SER A 36 3.91 19.32 -7.92
CA SER A 36 3.72 20.71 -7.58
C SER A 36 4.28 21.01 -6.19
N CYS A 37 4.69 22.26 -5.99
CA CYS A 37 5.12 22.77 -4.71
C CYS A 37 4.22 23.91 -4.26
N VAL A 38 3.80 23.89 -3.00
CA VAL A 38 3.03 24.97 -2.38
C VAL A 38 3.67 25.42 -1.06
N ASP A 39 4.01 26.72 -0.96
CA ASP A 39 4.46 27.32 0.30
C ASP A 39 3.26 27.42 1.25
N SER A 40 3.28 26.66 2.34
CA SER A 40 2.12 26.54 3.24
C SER A 40 2.54 26.36 4.71
N ASP A 41 1.77 25.60 5.49
CA ASP A 41 2.11 25.08 6.81
C ASP A 41 2.02 23.55 6.87
N PHE A 42 2.59 22.96 7.93
CA PHE A 42 2.60 21.51 8.12
C PHE A 42 1.20 20.87 8.12
N PRO A 43 0.19 21.40 8.84
CA PRO A 43 -1.17 20.86 8.81
C PRO A 43 -1.75 20.78 7.40
N TYR A 44 -1.65 21.87 6.62
CA TYR A 44 -2.12 21.86 5.24
C TYR A 44 -1.35 20.86 4.38
N CYS A 45 -0.02 20.79 4.55
CA CYS A 45 0.79 19.86 3.77
C CYS A 45 0.43 18.40 4.05
N SER A 46 0.21 18.07 5.32
CA SER A 46 -0.24 16.75 5.75
C SER A 46 -1.64 16.42 5.20
N ASP A 47 -2.58 17.37 5.22
CA ASP A 47 -3.93 17.19 4.68
C ASP A 47 -3.92 16.96 3.16
N MET A 48 -2.94 17.52 2.46
CA MET A 48 -2.76 17.36 1.01
C MET A 48 -1.90 16.14 0.64
N GLY A 49 -1.47 15.34 1.62
CA GLY A 49 -0.61 14.18 1.39
C GLY A 49 0.78 14.53 0.86
N GLY A 50 1.25 15.76 1.09
CA GLY A 50 2.56 16.23 0.64
C GLY A 50 3.67 16.04 1.67
N ILE A 51 4.92 16.17 1.20
CA ILE A 51 6.12 16.14 2.04
C ILE A 51 6.46 17.57 2.48
N TRP A 52 6.44 17.79 3.79
CA TRP A 52 6.69 19.09 4.40
C TRP A 52 8.18 19.36 4.64
N ASN A 53 8.64 20.55 4.24
CA ASN A 53 9.95 21.08 4.56
C ASN A 53 9.83 22.42 5.30
N SER A 54 10.15 22.44 6.59
CA SER A 54 10.09 23.64 7.42
C SER A 54 11.23 24.64 7.19
N GLU A 55 12.27 24.25 6.46
CA GLU A 55 13.51 25.04 6.28
C GLU A 55 13.69 25.59 4.86
N ALA A 56 12.86 25.15 3.91
CA ALA A 56 12.91 25.57 2.51
C ALA A 56 11.58 26.19 2.07
N SER A 57 11.64 27.07 1.06
CA SER A 57 10.46 27.50 0.29
C SER A 57 10.42 26.76 -1.05
N CYS A 58 9.29 26.83 -1.75
CA CYS A 58 9.14 26.27 -3.10
C CYS A 58 10.07 26.90 -4.14
N ALA A 59 10.65 28.07 -3.85
CA ALA A 59 11.69 28.66 -4.68
C ALA A 59 13.07 28.00 -4.46
N ASP A 60 13.27 27.34 -3.31
CA ASP A 60 14.56 26.80 -2.86
C ASP A 60 14.63 25.27 -2.94
N ILE A 61 13.50 24.59 -3.15
CA ILE A 61 13.41 23.14 -3.28
C ILE A 61 12.83 22.74 -4.63
N VAL A 62 13.38 21.69 -5.22
CA VAL A 62 12.78 21.04 -6.38
C VAL A 62 11.87 19.95 -5.84
N CYS A 63 10.56 20.15 -6.00
CA CYS A 63 9.61 19.06 -5.87
C CYS A 63 9.62 18.33 -7.21
N ASP A 64 10.31 17.21 -7.24
CA ASP A 64 10.37 16.29 -8.37
C ASP A 64 9.07 15.49 -8.54
N GLY A 65 8.08 15.74 -7.69
CA GLY A 65 6.89 14.90 -7.62
C GLY A 65 7.23 13.49 -7.22
N GLY A 66 8.23 13.37 -6.33
CA GLY A 66 8.63 12.12 -5.70
C GLY A 66 7.39 11.25 -5.53
N GLU A 67 7.30 10.15 -6.25
CA GLU A 67 8.33 9.12 -6.25
C GLU A 67 8.72 8.70 -7.68
N GLU A 68 10.02 8.65 -7.98
CA GLU A 68 10.53 7.44 -8.67
C GLU A 68 9.94 6.28 -7.85
N PRO A 69 8.98 5.50 -8.40
CA PRO A 69 8.14 4.60 -7.61
C PRO A 69 9.06 3.83 -6.69
N ALA A 70 8.92 4.05 -5.38
CA ALA A 70 9.94 3.66 -4.42
C ALA A 70 10.29 2.21 -4.70
N GLU A 71 11.49 1.94 -5.21
CA GLU A 71 11.83 0.59 -5.62
C GLU A 71 11.67 -0.28 -4.38
N CYS A 72 10.73 -1.21 -4.42
CA CYS A 72 10.47 -2.06 -3.29
C CYS A 72 10.23 -3.48 -3.75
N ARG A 73 10.41 -4.38 -2.80
CA ARG A 73 10.16 -5.80 -3.00
C ARG A 73 9.31 -6.29 -1.87
N VAL A 74 8.56 -7.35 -2.12
CA VAL A 74 7.80 -8.03 -1.09
C VAL A 74 8.37 -9.43 -0.89
N THR A 75 8.38 -9.87 0.36
CA THR A 75 8.47 -11.28 0.71
C THR A 75 7.36 -11.57 1.69
N GLY A 76 6.51 -12.52 1.37
CA GLY A 76 5.41 -12.79 2.26
C GLY A 76 4.61 -14.02 1.90
N GLY A 77 3.64 -14.30 2.75
CA GLY A 77 2.67 -15.34 2.53
C GLY A 77 1.66 -15.42 3.66
N GLY A 78 0.53 -16.03 3.38
CA GLY A 78 -0.57 -16.11 4.31
C GLY A 78 -1.53 -17.25 4.00
N VAL A 79 -2.44 -17.46 4.95
CA VAL A 79 -3.52 -18.44 4.87
C VAL A 79 -4.80 -17.72 5.23
N ASP A 80 -5.80 -17.78 4.35
CA ASP A 80 -7.03 -17.02 4.52
C ASP A 80 -8.29 -17.81 4.08
N THR A 81 -9.44 -17.42 4.61
CA THR A 81 -10.80 -17.83 4.25
C THR A 81 -11.64 -16.58 3.94
N THR A 82 -12.29 -16.53 2.78
CA THR A 82 -12.89 -15.29 2.27
C THR A 82 -13.88 -14.62 3.22
N ASN A 83 -13.67 -13.31 3.43
CA ASN A 83 -14.63 -12.24 3.74
C ASN A 83 -15.40 -12.26 5.08
N THR A 84 -15.18 -13.25 5.94
CA THR A 84 -15.88 -13.32 7.23
C THR A 84 -14.96 -13.73 8.36
N TRP A 85 -13.70 -13.28 8.32
CA TRP A 85 -12.74 -13.62 9.36
C TRP A 85 -13.06 -12.88 10.67
N ASP A 86 -13.81 -13.53 11.57
CA ASP A 86 -14.09 -13.08 12.94
C ASP A 86 -13.11 -13.66 13.99
N GLY A 87 -12.15 -14.48 13.56
CA GLY A 87 -11.12 -15.12 14.39
C GLY A 87 -11.40 -16.60 14.67
N SER A 88 -12.59 -17.10 14.34
CA SER A 88 -13.02 -18.47 14.69
C SER A 88 -12.34 -19.58 13.88
N ASP A 89 -11.78 -19.26 12.70
CA ASP A 89 -11.08 -20.22 11.83
C ASP A 89 -9.63 -20.54 12.29
N ALA A 90 -8.96 -19.58 12.93
CA ALA A 90 -7.63 -19.78 13.53
C ALA A 90 -7.66 -20.80 14.68
N ASP A 91 -8.81 -20.96 15.33
CA ASP A 91 -9.06 -21.96 16.36
C ASP A 91 -9.40 -23.36 15.79
N GLY A 92 -9.42 -23.51 14.46
CA GLY A 92 -9.78 -24.77 13.78
C GLY A 92 -11.27 -25.12 13.89
N LYS A 93 -12.14 -24.14 14.18
CA LYS A 93 -13.56 -24.38 14.47
C LYS A 93 -14.50 -24.30 13.26
N HIS A 94 -14.08 -23.72 12.12
CA HIS A 94 -14.88 -23.72 10.89
C HIS A 94 -14.46 -24.88 9.96
N TRP A 95 -14.82 -26.08 10.40
CA TRP A 95 -14.57 -27.33 9.69
C TRP A 95 -15.81 -27.75 8.88
N LYS A 96 -15.69 -27.64 7.55
CA LYS A 96 -16.60 -28.10 6.49
C LYS A 96 -17.84 -27.22 6.26
N ASP A 97 -18.00 -26.83 5.00
CA ASP A 97 -19.25 -26.35 4.40
C ASP A 97 -19.69 -24.88 4.65
N SER A 98 -18.79 -23.94 4.95
CA SER A 98 -19.19 -22.51 4.88
C SER A 98 -19.53 -22.04 3.46
N GLY A 99 -19.10 -22.79 2.43
CA GLY A 99 -19.28 -22.39 1.03
C GLY A 99 -18.40 -21.22 0.61
N GLU A 100 -17.39 -20.90 1.41
CA GLU A 100 -16.40 -19.83 1.16
C GLU A 100 -15.12 -20.40 0.56
N ASP A 101 -14.34 -19.51 -0.07
CA ASP A 101 -13.04 -19.86 -0.60
C ASP A 101 -11.98 -19.85 0.51
N ARG A 102 -11.16 -20.89 0.56
CA ARG A 102 -9.95 -20.95 1.39
C ARG A 102 -8.75 -20.96 0.48
N TYR A 103 -7.79 -20.11 0.76
CA TYR A 103 -6.59 -20.00 -0.06
C TYR A 103 -5.33 -19.77 0.78
N THR A 104 -4.20 -20.02 0.15
CA THR A 104 -2.88 -19.65 0.68
C THR A 104 -2.12 -18.94 -0.42
N PHE A 105 -1.34 -17.94 -0.06
CA PHE A 105 -0.53 -17.20 -1.02
C PHE A 105 0.88 -17.02 -0.48
N GLY A 106 1.81 -16.68 -1.35
CA GLY A 106 3.12 -16.20 -0.96
C GLY A 106 4.17 -16.32 -2.05
N GLY A 107 5.34 -15.79 -1.74
CA GLY A 107 6.47 -15.72 -2.65
C GLY A 107 7.31 -14.47 -2.43
N GLN A 108 7.99 -14.04 -3.48
CA GLN A 108 8.78 -12.81 -3.53
C GLN A 108 8.54 -12.08 -4.85
N ALA A 109 8.27 -10.79 -4.81
CA ALA A 109 8.26 -9.95 -6.02
C ALA A 109 9.21 -8.77 -5.82
N GLY A 110 10.01 -8.44 -6.84
CA GLY A 110 11.02 -7.37 -6.80
C GLY A 110 12.39 -7.81 -6.31
N ALA A 111 12.66 -9.12 -6.23
CA ALA A 111 13.92 -9.68 -5.77
C ALA A 111 14.51 -10.61 -6.85
N PRO A 112 15.76 -10.44 -7.33
CA PRO A 112 16.74 -9.46 -6.85
C PRO A 112 16.49 -8.04 -7.35
N THR A 113 15.68 -7.84 -8.39
CA THR A 113 15.42 -6.52 -8.96
C THR A 113 13.93 -6.25 -9.10
N ALA A 114 13.50 -5.06 -8.69
CA ALA A 114 12.18 -4.51 -8.99
C ALA A 114 12.22 -3.59 -10.23
N ALA A 115 13.42 -3.40 -10.82
CA ALA A 115 13.62 -2.46 -11.90
C ALA A 115 12.99 -2.94 -13.21
N GLN A 116 12.43 -1.98 -13.93
CA GLN A 116 11.93 -2.13 -15.28
C GLN A 116 13.09 -2.33 -16.28
N PRO A 117 12.87 -2.99 -17.44
CA PRO A 117 11.59 -3.42 -18.01
C PRO A 117 11.12 -4.81 -17.56
N GLN A 118 11.90 -5.53 -16.76
CA GLN A 118 11.52 -6.88 -16.32
C GLN A 118 11.88 -7.10 -14.84
N PRO A 119 10.98 -6.71 -13.93
CA PRO A 119 11.11 -7.06 -12.54
C PRO A 119 11.21 -8.59 -12.36
N TYR A 120 11.93 -9.03 -11.34
CA TYR A 120 12.05 -10.44 -11.02
C TYR A 120 11.14 -10.79 -9.86
N GLY A 121 10.53 -11.98 -9.92
CA GLY A 121 9.78 -12.49 -8.79
C GLY A 121 9.12 -13.84 -9.07
N GLU A 122 8.63 -14.42 -8.00
CA GLU A 122 7.68 -15.51 -8.01
C GLU A 122 6.57 -15.26 -7.00
N TRP A 123 5.34 -15.47 -7.41
CA TRP A 123 4.20 -15.48 -6.51
C TRP A 123 3.35 -16.70 -6.76
N THR A 124 2.90 -17.35 -5.70
CA THR A 124 2.03 -18.52 -5.78
C THR A 124 0.75 -18.24 -5.03
N HIS A 125 -0.38 -18.46 -5.69
CA HIS A 125 -1.69 -18.46 -5.09
C HIS A 125 -2.30 -19.86 -5.17
N HIS A 126 -2.69 -20.43 -4.05
CA HIS A 126 -3.29 -21.76 -3.98
C HIS A 126 -4.69 -21.66 -3.40
N GLN A 127 -5.66 -21.68 -4.30
CA GLN A 127 -7.06 -21.85 -3.98
C GLN A 127 -7.29 -23.31 -3.56
N GLN A 128 -7.61 -23.55 -2.29
CA GLN A 128 -7.63 -24.90 -1.71
C GLN A 128 -9.02 -25.53 -1.73
N ARG A 129 -10.07 -24.76 -1.49
CA ARG A 129 -11.47 -25.23 -1.50
C ARG A 129 -12.42 -24.05 -1.55
N GLY A 130 -13.64 -24.28 -2.01
CA GLY A 130 -14.71 -23.28 -2.04
C GLY A 130 -15.40 -23.26 -3.40
N PRO A 131 -16.28 -22.27 -3.65
CA PRO A 131 -17.00 -22.12 -4.90
C PRO A 131 -16.07 -21.86 -6.09
N SER A 132 -14.88 -21.31 -5.86
CA SER A 132 -13.88 -21.11 -6.91
C SER A 132 -13.06 -22.37 -7.23
N GLY A 133 -13.41 -23.50 -6.61
CA GLY A 133 -12.77 -24.78 -6.86
C GLY A 133 -11.48 -24.98 -6.07
N ASN A 134 -10.53 -25.69 -6.68
CA ASN A 134 -9.20 -25.96 -6.13
C ASN A 134 -8.17 -25.87 -7.27
N PHE A 135 -7.16 -25.03 -7.12
CA PHE A 135 -6.08 -24.87 -8.10
C PHE A 135 -4.87 -24.19 -7.47
N VAL A 136 -3.73 -24.30 -8.14
CA VAL A 136 -2.54 -23.50 -7.86
C VAL A 136 -2.31 -22.58 -9.04
N PHE A 137 -2.02 -21.32 -8.79
CA PHE A 137 -1.63 -20.33 -9.78
C PHE A 137 -0.19 -19.90 -9.47
N HIS A 138 0.70 -20.05 -10.46
CA HIS A 138 2.08 -19.62 -10.35
C HIS A 138 2.29 -18.42 -11.27
N ALA A 139 2.79 -17.34 -10.69
CA ALA A 139 3.06 -16.07 -11.32
C ALA A 139 4.56 -15.74 -11.20
N GLY A 140 5.09 -15.04 -12.21
CA GLY A 140 6.46 -14.54 -12.19
C GLY A 140 7.49 -15.38 -12.94
N THR A 141 8.71 -14.90 -12.96
CA THR A 141 9.83 -15.37 -13.79
C THR A 141 10.45 -16.69 -13.33
N ALA A 142 10.32 -17.08 -12.06
CA ALA A 142 11.03 -18.24 -11.50
C ALA A 142 10.14 -19.48 -11.22
N SER A 143 8.84 -19.28 -11.06
CA SER A 143 7.93 -20.29 -10.47
C SER A 143 7.09 -21.07 -11.50
N ALA A 144 7.22 -20.76 -12.79
CA ALA A 144 6.33 -21.28 -13.83
C ALA A 144 7.06 -21.51 -15.18
N PRO A 145 6.42 -22.21 -16.16
CA PRO A 145 7.06 -22.48 -17.45
C PRO A 145 7.45 -21.19 -18.20
N PRO A 146 8.39 -21.29 -19.16
CA PRO A 146 8.74 -20.16 -20.02
C PRO A 146 7.48 -19.45 -20.57
N GLY A 147 7.40 -18.14 -20.37
CA GLY A 147 6.23 -17.32 -20.70
C GLY A 147 5.47 -16.75 -19.51
N THR A 148 5.84 -17.09 -18.27
CA THR A 148 5.39 -16.38 -17.07
C THR A 148 6.43 -15.38 -16.60
N GLU A 149 5.95 -14.25 -16.06
CA GLU A 149 6.79 -13.11 -15.75
C GLU A 149 6.10 -12.14 -14.79
N ILE A 150 6.91 -11.30 -14.13
CA ILE A 150 6.44 -10.08 -13.47
C ILE A 150 6.78 -8.94 -14.43
N ASP A 151 5.77 -8.22 -14.90
CA ASP A 151 5.96 -7.14 -15.86
C ASP A 151 6.07 -5.79 -15.16
N TRP A 152 5.34 -5.64 -14.06
CA TRP A 152 5.30 -4.38 -13.35
C TRP A 152 5.31 -4.57 -11.85
N ILE A 153 6.03 -3.68 -11.16
CA ILE A 153 6.01 -3.54 -9.71
C ILE A 153 5.97 -2.03 -9.44
N GLY A 154 5.07 -1.62 -8.55
CA GLY A 154 5.00 -0.27 -8.04
C GLY A 154 4.73 -0.28 -6.55
N CYS A 155 5.25 0.71 -5.86
CA CYS A 155 5.07 0.87 -4.43
C CYS A 155 4.46 2.23 -4.17
N SER A 156 3.59 2.31 -3.17
CA SER A 156 2.86 3.53 -2.85
C SER A 156 2.65 3.67 -1.36
N ASP A 157 2.26 4.87 -0.94
CA ASP A 157 2.14 5.24 0.47
C ASP A 157 3.48 5.09 1.23
N PRO A 158 4.42 6.03 1.01
CA PRO A 158 5.75 5.98 1.59
C PRO A 158 5.78 5.82 3.11
N GLY A 159 6.84 5.16 3.59
CA GLY A 159 7.06 4.84 4.99
C GLY A 159 6.56 3.45 5.39
N TRP A 160 6.43 3.21 6.70
CA TRP A 160 6.04 1.93 7.27
C TRP A 160 5.25 2.11 8.57
N CYS A 161 4.51 1.09 8.98
CA CYS A 161 3.73 1.09 10.23
C CYS A 161 4.53 0.62 11.45
N VAL A 162 4.03 0.87 12.68
CA VAL A 162 4.77 0.74 13.96
C VAL A 162 5.00 -0.71 14.42
N GLN A 163 5.15 -1.67 13.52
CA GLN A 163 5.44 -3.07 13.84
C GLN A 163 6.15 -3.75 12.66
N ALA A 164 5.97 -3.19 11.46
CA ALA A 164 6.72 -3.55 10.26
C ALA A 164 8.21 -3.22 10.43
N ARG A 165 9.04 -3.99 9.72
CA ARG A 165 10.45 -3.61 9.54
C ARG A 165 10.51 -2.31 8.73
N PRO A 166 11.60 -1.52 8.84
CA PRO A 166 11.77 -0.36 7.98
C PRO A 166 11.59 -0.73 6.51
N ALA A 167 10.54 -0.20 5.92
CA ALA A 167 10.14 -0.40 4.53
C ALA A 167 10.05 0.97 3.85
N PRO A 168 10.29 1.03 2.52
CA PRO A 168 10.15 2.27 1.78
C PRO A 168 8.70 2.71 1.64
N ALA A 169 7.75 1.77 1.68
CA ALA A 169 6.34 1.97 1.39
C ALA A 169 5.47 0.98 2.18
N LYS A 170 4.23 1.36 2.43
CA LYS A 170 3.22 0.52 3.08
C LYS A 170 2.45 -0.35 2.09
N GLN A 171 2.45 0.02 0.81
CA GLN A 171 1.70 -0.67 -0.23
C GLN A 171 2.63 -1.09 -1.37
N ILE A 172 2.35 -2.25 -1.95
CA ILE A 172 3.01 -2.76 -3.15
C ILE A 172 1.99 -3.39 -4.07
N ASP A 173 2.09 -3.04 -5.34
CA ASP A 173 1.31 -3.60 -6.43
C ASP A 173 2.27 -4.26 -7.43
N PHE A 174 1.88 -5.42 -7.93
CA PHE A 174 2.64 -6.07 -9.01
C PHE A 174 1.75 -6.86 -9.95
N GLU A 175 2.15 -6.87 -11.21
CA GLU A 175 1.38 -7.45 -12.30
C GLU A 175 2.28 -8.26 -13.23
N GLY A 176 1.66 -9.13 -14.02
CA GLY A 176 2.34 -9.86 -15.09
C GLY A 176 1.57 -11.07 -15.55
N VAL A 177 2.30 -12.09 -15.98
CA VAL A 177 1.73 -13.31 -16.56
C VAL A 177 2.00 -14.52 -15.68
N GLY A 178 0.96 -15.30 -15.41
CA GLY A 178 1.03 -16.56 -14.69
C GLY A 178 0.30 -17.70 -15.40
N THR A 179 0.31 -18.87 -14.77
CA THR A 179 -0.40 -20.06 -15.26
C THR A 179 -1.02 -20.87 -14.13
N PHE A 180 -2.13 -21.53 -14.44
CA PHE A 180 -2.79 -22.45 -13.52
C PHE A 180 -2.12 -23.83 -13.53
N LYS A 181 -2.18 -24.53 -12.40
CA LYS A 181 -1.77 -25.90 -12.16
C LYS A 181 -2.79 -26.60 -11.27
N ASN A 182 -2.83 -27.93 -11.38
CA ASN A 182 -3.58 -28.80 -10.45
C ASN A 182 -5.07 -28.44 -10.29
N ILE A 183 -5.74 -27.94 -11.33
CA ILE A 183 -7.15 -27.55 -11.25
C ILE A 183 -8.04 -28.77 -10.97
N ARG A 184 -8.90 -28.64 -9.96
CA ARG A 184 -9.92 -29.61 -9.54
C ARG A 184 -11.19 -28.86 -9.17
N LYS A 185 -12.36 -29.44 -9.45
CA LYS A 185 -13.67 -28.83 -9.17
C LYS A 185 -13.78 -27.40 -9.74
N ALA A 186 -13.29 -27.20 -10.95
CA ALA A 186 -13.26 -25.90 -11.62
C ALA A 186 -14.68 -25.33 -11.76
N PRO A 187 -14.91 -24.06 -11.39
CA PRO A 187 -16.15 -23.36 -11.75
C PRO A 187 -16.18 -23.08 -13.26
N ALA A 188 -17.35 -22.69 -13.77
CA ALA A 188 -17.53 -22.37 -15.19
C ALA A 188 -16.62 -21.23 -15.68
N SER A 189 -16.20 -20.31 -14.80
CA SER A 189 -15.27 -19.23 -15.15
C SER A 189 -13.88 -19.74 -15.55
N LEU A 190 -13.51 -20.97 -15.16
CA LEU A 190 -12.23 -21.58 -15.53
C LEU A 190 -12.37 -22.62 -16.66
N ALA A 191 -13.50 -22.64 -17.38
CA ALA A 191 -13.78 -23.68 -18.39
C ALA A 191 -12.75 -23.71 -19.54
N ASP A 192 -12.20 -22.55 -19.91
CA ASP A 192 -11.23 -22.40 -21.01
C ASP A 192 -9.77 -22.46 -20.53
N VAL A 193 -9.54 -22.69 -19.23
CA VAL A 193 -8.19 -22.76 -18.67
C VAL A 193 -7.61 -24.15 -18.90
N VAL A 194 -6.43 -24.20 -19.54
CA VAL A 194 -5.66 -25.44 -19.71
C VAL A 194 -4.43 -25.39 -18.80
N PRO A 195 -4.39 -26.18 -17.70
CA PRO A 195 -3.34 -26.07 -16.69
C PRO A 195 -1.93 -26.26 -17.26
N GLY A 196 -1.09 -25.24 -17.13
CA GLY A 196 0.29 -25.25 -17.60
C GLY A 196 0.47 -24.95 -19.09
N GLU A 197 -0.61 -24.68 -19.81
CA GLU A 197 -0.58 -24.35 -21.24
C GLU A 197 -1.14 -22.94 -21.50
N THR A 198 -2.24 -22.56 -20.84
CA THR A 198 -2.77 -21.20 -20.96
C THR A 198 -2.08 -20.23 -20.01
N PHE A 199 -1.89 -19.01 -20.49
CA PHE A 199 -1.29 -17.89 -19.78
C PHE A 199 -2.35 -16.85 -19.44
N HIS A 200 -2.21 -16.24 -18.27
CA HIS A 200 -3.22 -15.40 -17.67
C HIS A 200 -2.57 -14.18 -17.04
N TRP A 201 -3.08 -12.98 -17.36
CA TRP A 201 -2.70 -11.76 -16.68
C TRP A 201 -3.14 -11.83 -15.22
N PHE A 202 -2.32 -11.32 -14.33
CA PHE A 202 -2.68 -11.20 -12.93
C PHE A 202 -2.24 -9.83 -12.39
N SER A 203 -2.91 -9.38 -11.34
CA SER A 203 -2.51 -8.24 -10.53
C SER A 203 -2.63 -8.63 -9.06
N VAL A 204 -1.62 -8.28 -8.27
CA VAL A 204 -1.62 -8.42 -6.81
C VAL A 204 -1.43 -7.05 -6.19
N HIS A 205 -2.22 -6.77 -5.15
CA HIS A 205 -2.09 -5.63 -4.27
C HIS A 205 -1.88 -6.13 -2.84
N ILE A 206 -0.89 -5.56 -2.15
CA ILE A 206 -0.52 -5.90 -0.78
C ILE A 206 -0.34 -4.62 0.04
N GLU A 207 -0.84 -4.65 1.28
CA GLU A 207 -0.57 -3.64 2.30
C GLU A 207 0.14 -4.30 3.50
N ASP A 208 1.32 -3.78 3.87
CA ASP A 208 2.09 -4.16 5.08
C ASP A 208 1.83 -3.10 6.15
N LEU A 209 0.77 -3.33 6.92
CA LEU A 209 0.19 -2.34 7.85
C LEU A 209 0.38 -2.70 9.32
N GLY A 210 0.79 -3.95 9.59
CA GLY A 210 1.08 -4.36 10.94
C GLY A 210 1.22 -5.87 11.09
N GLU A 211 2.47 -6.35 11.06
CA GLU A 211 2.82 -7.69 11.52
C GLU A 211 2.57 -7.85 13.03
N PRO A 212 2.16 -9.05 13.48
CA PRO A 212 1.01 -9.23 14.34
C PRO A 212 1.20 -8.60 15.71
N GLY A 213 0.08 -8.13 16.25
CA GLY A 213 -0.07 -7.89 17.68
C GLY A 213 0.59 -9.01 18.50
N LYS A 214 1.11 -8.59 19.68
CA LYS A 214 1.74 -9.45 20.69
C LYS A 214 1.17 -10.88 20.67
N ALA A 215 2.05 -11.86 20.42
CA ALA A 215 1.76 -13.30 20.39
C ALA A 215 1.25 -13.90 19.05
N GLY A 216 1.47 -13.25 17.91
CA GLY A 216 1.30 -13.90 16.61
C GLY A 216 -0.15 -14.10 16.19
N LYS A 217 -1.06 -13.30 16.78
CA LYS A 217 -2.46 -13.20 16.37
C LYS A 217 -2.68 -11.79 15.85
N VAL A 218 -3.17 -11.70 14.63
CA VAL A 218 -3.60 -10.43 14.06
C VAL A 218 -5.01 -10.16 14.57
N GLU A 219 -5.27 -8.94 15.03
CA GLU A 219 -6.62 -8.52 15.40
C GLU A 219 -7.48 -8.41 14.13
N PRO A 220 -8.79 -8.70 14.19
CA PRO A 220 -9.65 -8.52 13.03
C PRO A 220 -9.66 -7.05 12.58
N ALA A 221 -9.88 -6.84 11.28
CA ALA A 221 -9.99 -5.50 10.71
C ALA A 221 -11.10 -4.70 11.42
N SER A 222 -10.77 -3.48 11.84
CA SER A 222 -11.73 -2.58 12.46
C SER A 222 -12.62 -1.90 11.41
N GLU A 223 -13.67 -1.19 11.84
CA GLU A 223 -14.52 -0.38 10.95
C GLU A 223 -13.76 0.73 10.22
N LEU A 224 -12.53 1.06 10.66
CA LEU A 224 -11.66 2.04 10.02
C LEU A 224 -10.96 1.48 8.77
N CYS A 225 -11.00 0.17 8.57
CA CYS A 225 -10.30 -0.53 7.50
C CYS A 225 -11.22 -0.68 6.28
N PRO A 226 -10.91 -0.05 5.14
CA PRO A 226 -11.74 -0.16 3.95
C PRO A 226 -11.91 -1.62 3.51
N PRO A 227 -13.13 -2.09 3.18
CA PRO A 227 -13.36 -3.50 2.88
C PRO A 227 -12.52 -4.09 1.72
N GLY A 228 -12.12 -3.25 0.77
CA GLY A 228 -11.30 -3.62 -0.38
C GLY A 228 -9.83 -3.18 -0.28
N GLY A 229 -9.36 -2.86 0.93
CA GLY A 229 -8.06 -2.22 1.12
C GLY A 229 -8.06 -0.76 0.67
N SER A 230 -6.89 -0.16 0.69
CA SER A 230 -6.64 1.26 0.46
C SER A 230 -5.89 1.52 -0.84
N HIS A 231 -5.94 0.61 -1.81
CA HIS A 231 -5.31 0.76 -3.13
C HIS A 231 -5.55 2.15 -3.73
N GLY A 232 -4.47 2.90 -3.97
CA GLY A 232 -4.52 4.26 -4.52
C GLY A 232 -4.90 5.36 -3.52
N ALA A 233 -4.95 5.03 -2.23
CA ALA A 233 -5.18 5.93 -1.11
C ALA A 233 -4.13 5.67 0.00
N LEU A 234 -4.12 6.49 1.05
CA LEU A 234 -3.25 6.26 2.21
C LEU A 234 -3.79 5.12 3.07
N ALA A 235 -2.94 4.15 3.39
CA ALA A 235 -3.31 3.02 4.23
C ALA A 235 -3.20 3.36 5.71
N ASN A 236 -4.10 2.77 6.49
CA ASN A 236 -4.19 2.99 7.93
C ASN A 236 -3.38 1.94 8.69
N CYS A 237 -2.36 2.37 9.43
CA CYS A 237 -1.50 1.50 10.26
C CYS A 237 -2.22 0.81 11.45
N GLU A 238 -3.49 1.11 11.68
CA GLU A 238 -4.32 0.36 12.64
C GLU A 238 -5.00 -0.86 11.99
N CYS A 239 -4.88 -1.01 10.67
CA CYS A 239 -5.41 -2.15 9.94
C CYS A 239 -4.42 -3.31 9.91
N PRO A 240 -4.92 -4.55 9.85
CA PRO A 240 -4.11 -5.70 9.48
C PRO A 240 -3.46 -5.53 8.11
N ASP A 241 -2.47 -6.36 7.83
CA ASP A 241 -1.98 -6.56 6.48
C ASP A 241 -3.14 -6.95 5.54
N PHE A 242 -3.09 -6.51 4.29
CA PHE A 242 -4.13 -6.75 3.29
C PHE A 242 -3.55 -7.43 2.05
N TYR A 243 -4.34 -8.32 1.44
CA TYR A 243 -3.99 -9.02 0.21
C TYR A 243 -5.16 -9.01 -0.76
N HIS A 244 -4.91 -8.73 -2.03
CA HIS A 244 -5.88 -8.81 -3.12
C HIS A 244 -5.20 -9.35 -4.38
N ILE A 245 -5.77 -10.40 -4.97
CA ILE A 245 -5.33 -10.92 -6.26
C ILE A 245 -6.49 -10.95 -7.24
N ARG A 246 -6.22 -10.55 -8.49
CA ARG A 246 -7.09 -10.72 -9.65
C ARG A 246 -6.36 -11.54 -10.72
N ILE A 247 -7.08 -12.46 -11.35
CA ILE A 247 -6.57 -13.29 -12.46
C ILE A 247 -7.53 -13.20 -13.63
N HIS A 248 -7.00 -12.89 -14.80
CA HIS A 248 -7.75 -12.64 -16.03
C HIS A 248 -7.86 -13.89 -16.91
N ALA A 249 -8.84 -13.90 -17.82
CA ALA A 249 -9.16 -15.01 -18.71
C ALA A 249 -8.00 -15.38 -19.65
N THR A 250 -7.17 -14.41 -20.01
CA THR A 250 -6.03 -14.55 -20.93
C THR A 250 -4.85 -13.73 -20.43
N ALA A 251 -3.71 -13.77 -21.15
CA ALA A 251 -2.53 -12.94 -20.87
C ALA A 251 -2.74 -11.43 -21.15
N ASP A 252 -3.92 -11.02 -21.65
CA ASP A 252 -4.28 -9.62 -21.83
C ASP A 252 -4.92 -9.06 -20.53
N SER A 253 -4.37 -7.96 -20.02
CA SER A 253 -4.89 -7.24 -18.85
C SER A 253 -6.30 -6.66 -19.06
N GLY A 254 -6.72 -6.46 -20.31
CA GLY A 254 -8.08 -6.07 -20.67
C GLY A 254 -9.09 -7.21 -20.72
N SER A 255 -8.65 -8.48 -20.59
CA SER A 255 -9.55 -9.63 -20.64
C SER A 255 -10.36 -9.79 -19.33
N PRO A 256 -11.53 -10.48 -19.35
CA PRO A 256 -12.37 -10.59 -18.16
C PRO A 256 -11.66 -11.24 -16.97
N ILE A 257 -11.95 -10.79 -15.75
CA ILE A 257 -11.49 -11.44 -14.51
C ILE A 257 -12.24 -12.76 -14.34
N ILE A 258 -11.50 -13.86 -14.15
CA ILE A 258 -12.04 -15.22 -13.96
C ILE A 258 -11.88 -15.72 -12.53
N TYR A 259 -11.04 -15.04 -11.74
CA TYR A 259 -10.85 -15.29 -10.32
C TYR A 259 -10.38 -14.01 -9.62
N GLU A 260 -10.97 -13.72 -8.45
CA GLU A 260 -10.63 -12.59 -7.60
C GLU A 260 -10.90 -12.95 -6.14
N VAL A 261 -9.94 -12.66 -5.28
CA VAL A 261 -10.12 -12.72 -3.82
C VAL A 261 -9.33 -11.60 -3.17
N PHE A 262 -9.86 -11.07 -2.08
CA PHE A 262 -9.18 -10.08 -1.27
C PHE A 262 -9.58 -10.22 0.20
N GLY A 263 -8.80 -9.61 1.08
CA GLY A 263 -9.10 -9.57 2.50
C GLY A 263 -7.94 -9.09 3.36
N TYR A 264 -8.29 -8.67 4.57
CA TYR A 264 -7.33 -8.46 5.64
C TYR A 264 -6.88 -9.81 6.18
N ILE A 265 -5.58 -10.04 6.10
CA ILE A 265 -5.01 -11.33 6.46
C ILE A 265 -4.91 -11.38 7.97
N THR A 266 -5.31 -12.51 8.56
CA THR A 266 -5.12 -12.67 10.02
C THR A 266 -4.18 -13.82 10.39
N GLY A 267 -3.64 -14.48 9.37
CA GLY A 267 -2.57 -15.46 9.48
C GLY A 267 -1.62 -15.35 8.30
N GLY A 268 -0.35 -15.07 8.59
CA GLY A 268 0.65 -14.82 7.58
C GLY A 268 1.62 -13.75 8.01
N ASN A 269 2.46 -13.33 7.07
CA ASN A 269 3.47 -12.31 7.25
C ASN A 269 3.75 -11.70 5.88
N LEU A 270 3.42 -10.43 5.68
CA LEU A 270 3.73 -9.68 4.46
C LEU A 270 4.79 -8.64 4.82
N GLN A 271 5.97 -8.74 4.20
CA GLN A 271 7.05 -7.76 4.42
C GLN A 271 7.37 -7.04 3.13
N ILE A 272 7.12 -5.75 3.14
CA ILE A 272 7.70 -4.86 2.15
C ILE A 272 9.12 -4.52 2.59
N HIS A 273 10.03 -4.51 1.62
CA HIS A 273 11.44 -4.27 1.83
C HIS A 273 11.96 -3.27 0.80
N PRO A 274 13.05 -2.55 1.16
CA PRO A 274 13.88 -1.91 0.14
C PRO A 274 14.34 -2.91 -0.92
N PRO A 275 14.70 -2.43 -2.12
CA PRO A 275 15.16 -3.29 -3.19
C PRO A 275 16.51 -3.91 -2.75
N VAL A 276 16.83 -5.09 -3.27
CA VAL A 276 18.18 -5.63 -3.10
C VAL A 276 19.03 -4.92 -4.15
N GLY A 277 20.00 -4.11 -3.75
CA GLY A 277 20.88 -3.44 -4.71
C GLY A 277 21.60 -4.45 -5.62
N GLU A 278 22.18 -3.97 -6.73
CA GLU A 278 23.14 -4.72 -7.54
C GLU A 278 24.42 -5.02 -6.73
N SER A 279 24.35 -5.86 -5.69
CA SER A 279 25.53 -6.49 -5.12
C SER A 279 25.74 -7.85 -5.76
N MET A 280 25.86 -7.86 -7.08
CA MET A 280 26.59 -8.89 -7.82
C MET A 280 27.39 -8.23 -8.94
N ASN A 281 28.39 -7.43 -8.56
CA ASN A 281 29.78 -7.49 -9.05
C ASN A 281 30.69 -6.56 -8.27
#